data_AF-A0AAD9C2X9-F1
#
_entry.id   AF-A0AAD9C2X9-F1
#
_cell.length_a   1.000
_cell.length_b   1.000
_cell.length_c   1.000
_cell.angle_alpha   90.00
_cell.angle_beta   90.00
_cell.angle_gamma   90.00
#
_symmetry.space_group_name_H-M   'P 1'
#
loop_
_entity.id
_entity.type
_entity.pdbx_description
1 polymer ?
#
loop_
_entity_poly.entity_id
_entity_poly.type
_entity_poly.pdbx_seq_one_letter_code
_entity_poly.pdbx_strand_id
1 'polypeptide(L)'
;MVEQFVGTWTLISSENFDEYMKAIGVGFATRQMGNMAKPNLVISVDDAGMVSMKSETTFKTTEIKFKLNEEFDETTADGRKTKTLITCENGKLVQQQTWEDKKTTLEREIQDGKLTAVCN
;
A
#
# COMPACT_ATOMS: atom_id res chain seq x y z
N MET A 1 4.08 12.67 -11.29
CA MET A 1 3.78 11.47 -12.11
C MET A 1 4.19 10.25 -11.29
N VAL A 2 3.67 9.05 -11.56
CA VAL A 2 3.90 7.87 -10.69
C VAL A 2 5.35 7.41 -10.69
N GLU A 3 6.11 7.75 -11.73
CA GLU A 3 7.52 7.45 -11.93
C GLU A 3 8.40 7.99 -10.81
N GLN A 4 7.99 9.08 -10.13
CA GLN A 4 8.73 9.60 -8.97
C GLN A 4 8.76 8.61 -7.79
N PHE A 5 7.81 7.66 -7.74
CA PHE A 5 7.74 6.63 -6.72
C PHE A 5 8.52 5.36 -7.08
N VAL A 6 8.99 5.23 -8.32
CA VAL A 6 9.74 4.05 -8.79
C VAL A 6 11.04 3.91 -8.01
N GLY A 7 11.28 2.71 -7.48
CA GLY A 7 12.43 2.41 -6.65
C GLY A 7 12.10 1.45 -5.52
N THR A 8 13.05 1.32 -4.60
CA THR A 8 12.92 0.49 -3.40
C THR A 8 12.93 1.36 -2.16
N TRP A 9 11.87 1.26 -1.36
CA TRP A 9 11.66 2.04 -0.15
C TRP A 9 11.71 1.12 1.06
N THR A 10 12.65 1.34 1.97
CA THR A 10 12.74 0.58 3.22
C THR A 10 11.98 1.30 4.33
N LEU A 11 11.14 0.57 5.07
CA LEU A 11 10.43 1.12 6.22
C LEU A 11 11.42 1.54 7.31
N ILE A 12 11.43 2.83 7.66
CA ILE A 12 12.30 3.40 8.71
C ILE A 12 11.56 3.67 10.03
N SER A 13 10.26 3.96 9.97
CA SER A 13 9.41 4.29 11.11
C SER A 13 7.95 3.99 10.81
N SER A 14 7.18 3.69 11.84
CA SER A 14 5.74 3.46 11.74
C SER A 14 5.07 3.90 13.04
N GLU A 15 3.98 4.65 12.92
CA GLU A 15 3.22 5.20 14.04
C GLU A 15 1.75 4.79 13.89
N ASN A 16 1.08 4.44 14.99
CA ASN A 16 -0.33 4.06 15.05
C ASN A 16 -0.79 2.91 14.12
N PHE A 17 0.13 2.10 13.60
CA PHE A 17 -0.21 1.03 12.67
C PHE A 17 -1.08 -0.09 13.29
N ASP A 18 -0.89 -0.42 14.57
CA ASP A 18 -1.77 -1.38 15.27
C ASP A 18 -3.22 -0.89 15.34
N GLU A 19 -3.43 0.37 15.69
CA GLU A 19 -4.77 0.96 15.80
C GLU A 19 -5.44 1.06 14.44
N TYR A 20 -4.69 1.44 13.38
CA TYR A 20 -5.19 1.40 12.00
C TYR A 20 -5.62 -0.02 11.61
N MET A 21 -4.75 -1.01 11.79
CA MET A 21 -5.05 -2.41 11.48
C MET A 21 -6.28 -2.91 12.25
N LYS A 22 -6.42 -2.52 13.52
CA LYS A 22 -7.59 -2.86 14.34
C LYS A 22 -8.87 -2.21 13.80
N ALA A 23 -8.82 -0.93 13.40
CA ALA A 23 -9.96 -0.21 12.87
C ALA A 23 -10.51 -0.83 11.57
N ILE A 24 -9.62 -1.32 10.69
CA ILE A 24 -10.03 -2.02 9.46
C ILE A 24 -10.40 -3.51 9.69
N GLY A 25 -10.33 -3.99 10.93
CA GLY A 25 -10.80 -5.33 11.32
C GLY A 25 -9.73 -6.43 11.31
N VAL A 26 -8.43 -6.09 11.24
CA VAL A 26 -7.35 -7.09 11.30
C VAL A 26 -7.29 -7.73 12.68
N GLY A 27 -7.30 -9.06 12.70
CA GLY A 27 -7.20 -9.87 13.93
C GLY A 27 -5.86 -9.71 14.65
N PHE A 28 -5.87 -9.84 15.99
CA PHE A 28 -4.74 -9.53 16.87
C PHE A 28 -3.41 -10.19 16.45
N ALA A 29 -3.42 -11.49 16.13
CA ALA A 29 -2.21 -12.22 15.73
C ALA A 29 -1.56 -11.64 14.45
N THR A 30 -2.37 -11.31 13.44
CA THR A 30 -1.89 -10.67 12.20
C THR A 30 -1.33 -9.28 12.48
N ARG A 31 -1.94 -8.52 13.41
CA ARG A 31 -1.42 -7.22 13.81
C ARG A 31 -0.05 -7.31 14.48
N GLN A 32 0.15 -8.29 15.36
CA GLN A 32 1.47 -8.50 15.99
C GLN A 32 2.55 -8.78 14.93
N MET A 33 2.28 -9.64 13.96
CA MET A 33 3.19 -9.88 12.84
C MET A 33 3.42 -8.62 11.99
N GLY A 34 2.35 -7.86 11.71
CA GLY A 34 2.41 -6.62 10.94
C GLY A 34 3.30 -5.56 11.60
N ASN A 35 3.21 -5.38 12.92
CA ASN A 35 4.04 -4.43 13.67
C ASN A 35 5.51 -4.85 13.76
N MET A 36 5.81 -6.15 13.68
CA MET A 36 7.18 -6.66 13.64
C MET A 36 7.79 -6.61 12.23
N ALA A 37 6.95 -6.53 11.20
CA ALA A 37 7.40 -6.53 9.82
C ALA A 37 8.14 -5.23 9.47
N LYS A 38 9.24 -5.37 8.73
CA LYS A 38 10.00 -4.25 8.17
C LYS A 38 10.07 -4.43 6.65
N PRO A 39 8.98 -4.08 5.94
CA PRO A 39 8.91 -4.31 4.52
C PRO A 39 9.86 -3.39 3.73
N ASN A 40 10.36 -3.91 2.62
CA ASN A 40 10.77 -3.10 1.49
C ASN A 40 9.56 -2.98 0.54
N LEU A 41 9.18 -1.75 0.20
CA LEU A 41 8.20 -1.45 -0.84
C LEU A 41 8.94 -1.19 -2.15
N VAL A 42 8.83 -2.11 -3.10
CA VAL A 42 9.41 -2.00 -4.44
C VAL A 42 8.32 -1.56 -5.40
N ILE A 43 8.55 -0.47 -6.11
CA ILE A 43 7.62 0.09 -7.09
C ILE A 43 8.32 0.13 -8.44
N SER A 44 7.66 -0.38 -9.47
CA SER A 44 8.13 -0.31 -10.87
C SER A 44 6.98 -0.01 -11.82
N VAL A 45 7.32 0.49 -13.00
CA VAL A 45 6.39 0.75 -14.10
C VAL A 45 6.99 0.14 -15.36
N ASP A 46 6.19 -0.63 -16.11
CA ASP A 46 6.62 -1.20 -17.38
C ASP A 46 6.35 -0.25 -18.57
N ASP A 47 6.83 -0.62 -19.75
CA ASP A 47 6.68 0.19 -20.97
C ASP A 47 5.22 0.39 -21.41
N ALA A 48 4.28 -0.43 -20.90
CA ALA A 48 2.85 -0.32 -21.16
C ALA A 48 2.12 0.54 -20.10
N GLY A 49 2.86 1.11 -19.14
CA GLY A 49 2.33 1.91 -18.04
C GLY A 49 1.68 1.10 -16.93
N MET A 50 1.90 -0.23 -16.87
CA MET A 50 1.45 -1.07 -15.76
C MET A 50 2.36 -0.83 -14.56
N VAL A 51 1.77 -0.45 -13.43
CA VAL A 51 2.50 -0.25 -12.17
C VAL A 51 2.51 -1.57 -11.41
N SER A 52 3.68 -2.01 -10.95
CA SER A 52 3.80 -3.07 -9.94
C SER A 52 4.20 -2.44 -8.60
N MET A 53 3.49 -2.81 -7.54
CA MET A 53 3.84 -2.49 -6.16
C MET A 53 3.97 -3.77 -5.36
N LYS A 54 5.19 -4.02 -4.86
CA LYS A 54 5.56 -5.22 -4.12
C LYS A 54 6.00 -4.86 -2.71
N SER A 55 5.37 -5.48 -1.71
CA SER A 55 5.78 -5.38 -0.31
C SER A 55 6.52 -6.66 0.07
N GLU A 56 7.80 -6.55 0.34
CA GLU A 56 8.71 -7.66 0.62
C GLU A 56 9.10 -7.64 2.10
N THR A 57 8.76 -8.71 2.83
CA THR A 57 9.25 -8.94 4.20
C THR A 57 10.00 -10.27 4.26
N THR A 58 10.67 -10.56 5.38
CA THR A 58 11.29 -11.88 5.61
C THR A 58 10.27 -13.03 5.68
N PHE A 59 8.99 -12.72 5.92
CA PHE A 59 7.94 -13.72 6.14
C PHE A 59 7.06 -13.94 4.92
N LYS A 60 6.72 -12.86 4.22
CA LYS A 60 5.76 -12.86 3.12
C LYS A 60 6.07 -11.72 2.16
N THR A 61 5.87 -12.02 0.89
CA THR A 61 5.87 -11.05 -0.19
C THR A 61 4.47 -10.95 -0.76
N THR A 62 3.97 -9.72 -0.94
CA THR A 62 2.70 -9.44 -1.62
C THR A 62 2.96 -8.50 -2.79
N GLU A 63 2.29 -8.73 -3.92
CA GLU A 63 2.42 -7.89 -5.12
C GLU A 63 1.02 -7.56 -5.65
N ILE A 64 0.83 -6.30 -6.02
CA ILE A 64 -0.30 -5.86 -6.84
C ILE A 64 0.24 -5.27 -8.14
N LYS A 65 -0.47 -5.51 -9.23
CA LYS A 65 -0.21 -4.87 -10.52
C LYS A 65 -1.48 -4.18 -10.98
N PHE A 66 -1.37 -2.92 -11.37
CA PHE A 66 -2.52 -2.10 -11.72
C PHE A 66 -2.17 -1.02 -12.74
N LYS A 67 -3.20 -0.51 -13.40
CA LYS A 67 -3.12 0.74 -14.16
C LYS A 67 -3.70 1.86 -13.31
N LEU A 68 -3.12 3.04 -13.40
CA LEU A 68 -3.65 4.21 -12.72
C LEU A 68 -5.06 4.53 -13.25
N ASN A 69 -5.94 4.95 -12.35
CA ASN A 69 -7.32 5.35 -12.65
C ASN A 69 -8.21 4.20 -13.16
N GLU A 70 -7.78 2.95 -13.01
CA GLU A 70 -8.59 1.76 -13.31
C GLU A 70 -8.80 0.95 -12.03
N GLU A 71 -10.07 0.61 -11.73
CA GLU A 71 -10.41 -0.22 -10.57
C GLU A 71 -10.07 -1.70 -10.84
N PHE A 72 -9.55 -2.39 -9.83
CA PHE A 72 -9.21 -3.82 -9.92
C PHE A 72 -9.56 -4.57 -8.63
N ASP A 73 -9.63 -5.90 -8.74
CA ASP A 73 -9.79 -6.78 -7.58
C ASP A 73 -8.45 -6.99 -6.88
N GLU A 74 -8.38 -6.67 -5.59
CA GLU A 74 -7.20 -6.88 -4.76
C GLU A 74 -7.50 -7.89 -3.64
N THR A 75 -6.58 -8.80 -3.38
CA THR A 75 -6.53 -9.54 -2.11
C THR A 75 -5.40 -8.98 -1.27
N THR A 76 -5.77 -8.26 -0.22
CA THR A 76 -4.85 -7.55 0.67
C THR A 76 -3.98 -8.50 1.49
N ALA A 77 -2.89 -7.99 2.08
CA ALA A 77 -1.96 -8.79 2.86
C ALA A 77 -2.61 -9.52 4.05
N ASP A 78 -3.64 -8.90 4.65
CA ASP A 78 -4.45 -9.41 5.75
C ASP A 78 -5.66 -10.26 5.28
N GLY A 79 -5.84 -10.44 3.97
CA GLY A 79 -6.79 -11.39 3.39
C GLY A 79 -8.15 -10.82 3.01
N ARG A 80 -8.40 -9.52 3.19
CA ARG A 80 -9.61 -8.87 2.66
C ARG A 80 -9.60 -8.88 1.14
N LYS A 81 -10.76 -9.17 0.54
CA LYS A 81 -11.03 -9.00 -0.89
C LYS A 81 -11.62 -7.61 -1.10
N THR A 82 -10.94 -6.75 -1.85
CA THR A 82 -11.31 -5.35 -2.02
C THR A 82 -11.45 -5.02 -3.50
N LYS A 83 -12.32 -4.05 -3.81
CA LYS A 83 -12.19 -3.25 -5.03
C LYS A 83 -11.23 -2.12 -4.73
N THR A 84 -10.17 -2.01 -5.53
CA THR A 84 -9.10 -1.04 -5.30
C THR A 84 -8.95 -0.13 -6.51
N LEU A 85 -8.89 1.17 -6.25
CA LEU A 85 -8.58 2.20 -7.23
C LEU A 85 -7.32 2.93 -6.78
N ILE A 86 -6.35 3.09 -7.69
CA ILE A 86 -5.13 3.86 -7.43
C ILE A 86 -5.03 5.01 -8.43
N THR A 87 -4.95 6.23 -7.91
CA THR A 87 -4.78 7.46 -8.70
C THR A 87 -3.48 8.15 -8.32
N CYS A 88 -2.94 8.97 -9.23
CA CYS A 88 -1.77 9.81 -8.97
C CYS A 88 -2.15 11.27 -9.21
N GLU A 89 -2.47 12.00 -8.15
CA GLU A 89 -3.00 13.36 -8.20
C GLU A 89 -2.20 14.29 -7.28
N ASN A 90 -1.92 15.51 -7.74
CA ASN A 90 -1.20 16.51 -6.94
C ASN A 90 0.13 16.02 -6.33
N GLY A 91 0.84 15.13 -7.03
CA GLY A 91 2.10 14.54 -6.56
C GLY A 91 1.94 13.42 -5.53
N LYS A 92 0.71 13.02 -5.20
CA LYS A 92 0.40 11.92 -4.29
C LYS A 92 -0.08 10.69 -5.04
N LEU A 93 0.31 9.52 -4.57
CA LEU A 93 -0.25 8.24 -5.01
C LEU A 93 -1.33 7.83 -4.00
N VAL A 94 -2.59 7.87 -4.42
CA VAL A 94 -3.75 7.64 -3.56
C VAL A 94 -4.33 6.27 -3.89
N GLN A 95 -4.37 5.38 -2.91
CA GLN A 95 -4.93 4.04 -3.01
C GLN A 95 -6.19 3.96 -2.16
N GLN A 96 -7.34 3.82 -2.80
CA GLN A 96 -8.62 3.61 -2.14
C GLN A 96 -9.00 2.14 -2.23
N GLN A 97 -9.24 1.50 -1.09
CA GLN A 97 -9.74 0.12 -1.03
C GLN A 97 -11.15 0.13 -0.43
N THR A 98 -12.08 -0.53 -1.11
CA THR A 98 -13.47 -0.68 -0.66
C THR A 98 -13.80 -2.17 -0.53
N TRP A 99 -14.42 -2.56 0.57
CA TRP A 99 -14.91 -3.93 0.78
C TRP A 99 -16.15 -3.90 1.65
N GLU A 100 -17.15 -4.70 1.28
CA GLU A 100 -18.47 -4.64 1.93
C GLU A 100 -18.95 -3.18 1.98
N ASP A 101 -19.29 -2.66 3.16
CA ASP A 101 -19.69 -1.26 3.39
C ASP A 101 -18.55 -0.40 3.97
N LYS A 102 -17.31 -0.87 3.90
CA LYS A 102 -16.12 -0.21 4.46
C LYS A 102 -15.21 0.33 3.37
N LYS A 103 -14.43 1.36 3.73
CA LYS A 103 -13.37 1.93 2.91
C LYS A 103 -12.16 2.31 3.75
N THR A 104 -10.98 2.25 3.15
CA THR A 104 -9.73 2.82 3.68
C THR A 104 -9.01 3.54 2.55
N THR A 105 -8.28 4.60 2.88
CA THR A 105 -7.47 5.36 1.93
C THR A 105 -6.02 5.40 2.39
N LEU A 106 -5.10 5.02 1.50
CA LEU A 106 -3.67 5.11 1.71
C LEU A 106 -3.10 6.16 0.76
N GLU A 107 -2.60 7.26 1.31
CA GLU A 107 -1.93 8.30 0.54
C GLU A 107 -0.41 8.15 0.69
N ARG A 108 0.30 8.20 -0.44
CA ARG A 108 1.77 8.21 -0.45
C ARG A 108 2.28 9.48 -1.10
N GLU A 109 3.24 10.12 -0.45
CA GLU A 109 3.93 11.30 -0.97
C GLU A 109 5.43 11.18 -0.76
N ILE A 110 6.21 11.88 -1.59
CA ILE A 110 7.66 11.95 -1.45
C ILE A 110 8.06 13.38 -1.12
N GLN A 111 8.76 13.53 -0.01
CA GLN A 111 9.34 14.80 0.43
C GLN A 111 10.76 14.56 0.92
N ASP A 112 11.70 15.38 0.45
CA ASP A 112 13.12 15.33 0.85
C ASP A 112 13.75 13.92 0.75
N GLY A 113 13.38 13.17 -0.31
CA GLY A 113 13.86 11.82 -0.56
C GLY A 113 13.27 10.74 0.36
N LYS A 114 12.21 11.05 1.11
CA LYS A 114 11.48 10.10 1.95
C LYS A 114 10.07 9.90 1.43
N LEU A 115 9.64 8.64 1.35
CA LEU A 115 8.25 8.29 1.07
C LEU A 115 7.49 8.17 2.39
N THR A 116 6.46 8.99 2.56
CA THR A 116 5.52 8.92 3.68
C THR A 116 4.22 8.28 3.21
N ALA A 117 3.71 7.31 3.95
CA ALA A 117 2.41 6.69 3.71
C ALA A 117 1.46 7.00 4.89
N VAL A 118 0.32 7.62 4.60
CA VAL A 118 -0.72 7.92 5.59
C VAL A 118 -1.95 7.06 5.29
N CYS A 119 -2.38 6.28 6.29
CA CYS A 119 -3.53 5.37 6.18
C CYS A 119 -4.71 5.94 6.99
N ASN A 120 -5.87 6.11 6.35
CA ASN A 120 -7.09 6.70 6.93
C ASN A 120 -8.29 5.77 6.80
#